data_AF-A0A233RFL9-F1
#
_entry.id   AF-A0A233RFL9-F1
#
_cell.length_a   1.000
_cell.length_b   1.000
_cell.length_c   1.000
_cell.angle_alpha   90.00
_cell.angle_beta   90.00
_cell.angle_gamma   90.00
#
_symmetry.space_group_name_H-M   'P 1'
#
loop_
_entity.id
_entity.type
_entity.pdbx_description
1 polymer ?
#
loop_
_entity_poly.entity_id
_entity_poly.type
_entity_poly.pdbx_seq_one_letter_code
_entity_poly.pdbx_strand_id
1 'polypeptide(L)'
;MKLLDFIEQIENKYGRNQEEDTNDYELRFLYKSNYIENDIYTIHLKNSGNENRLGWLIPSNALISKEHKCNNNLHFEFYAKITAALLQSANTDTIEDNVHCLVIKKERLKNLNISSVEQLVASFRKYGYQWSHDNNNIYTNSLLTSPRSNETEPDKLIVFKSVHIESMDDKYLFKLFYEYMPKQEDLYARFLLLYQCIELLIESEFVESVNKMIRNKNSLGSIREKISKKSNERLLINNLLTRAGLNSKLSADELDLIKRMFGEHRDNSYYSNLESADMIYDIRNALVHSYHKYNLDCIFQSLVDKLEYYIILLVEKIEDIGEFDKSVIGTRNLN
;
A
#
# COMPACT_ATOMS: atom_id res chain seq x y z
N MET A 1 26.76 -1.63 -1.92
CA MET A 1 28.03 -0.88 -1.78
C MET A 1 28.24 -0.46 -0.32
N LYS A 2 29.48 -0.30 0.17
CA LYS A 2 29.74 0.25 1.51
C LYS A 2 29.18 1.67 1.62
N LEU A 3 28.54 1.99 2.74
CA LEU A 3 27.84 3.26 2.89
C LEU A 3 28.78 4.48 2.79
N LEU A 4 29.97 4.42 3.39
CA LEU A 4 30.93 5.53 3.34
C LEU A 4 31.38 5.84 1.91
N ASP A 5 31.73 4.80 1.13
CA ASP A 5 32.12 4.95 -0.28
C ASP A 5 30.97 5.51 -1.12
N PHE A 6 29.73 5.15 -0.79
CA PHE A 6 28.53 5.70 -1.44
C PHE A 6 28.35 7.18 -1.14
N ILE A 7 28.43 7.58 0.14
CA ILE A 7 28.30 8.97 0.56
C ILE A 7 29.40 9.82 -0.10
N GLU A 8 30.64 9.33 -0.12
CA GLU A 8 31.77 10.02 -0.75
C GLU A 8 31.53 10.27 -2.25
N GLN A 9 30.96 9.29 -2.97
CA GLN A 9 30.60 9.48 -4.38
C GLN A 9 29.54 10.57 -4.58
N ILE A 10 28.53 10.63 -3.71
CA ILE A 10 27.50 11.67 -3.77
C ILE A 10 28.11 13.05 -3.48
N GLU A 11 28.94 13.15 -2.44
CA GLU A 11 29.62 14.40 -2.06
C GLU A 11 30.60 14.89 -3.14
N ASN A 12 31.36 13.97 -3.76
CA ASN A 12 32.25 14.32 -4.87
C ASN A 12 31.47 14.82 -6.08
N LYS A 13 30.23 14.35 -6.29
CA LYS A 13 29.40 14.73 -7.41
C LYS A 13 28.67 16.06 -7.21
N TYR A 14 28.02 16.25 -6.06
CA TYR A 14 27.16 17.42 -5.83
C TYR A 14 27.71 18.41 -4.79
N GLY A 15 28.82 18.06 -4.11
CA GLY A 15 29.33 18.78 -2.95
C GLY A 15 28.62 18.38 -1.66
N ARG A 16 29.14 18.88 -0.54
CA ARG A 16 28.53 18.69 0.78
C ARG A 16 27.37 19.65 0.99
N ASN A 17 26.37 19.23 1.77
CA ASN A 17 25.39 20.16 2.31
C ASN A 17 26.07 21.04 3.38
N GLN A 18 26.14 22.35 3.16
CA GLN A 18 26.75 23.31 4.08
C GLN A 18 25.76 24.34 4.64
N GLU A 19 24.55 24.43 4.08
CA GLU A 19 23.63 25.56 4.30
C GLU A 19 22.36 25.20 5.07
N GLU A 20 21.81 23.99 4.90
CA GLU A 20 20.54 23.61 5.52
C GLU A 20 20.71 22.64 6.71
N ASP A 21 19.90 22.87 7.74
CA ASP A 21 19.79 21.97 8.88
C ASP A 21 19.12 20.66 8.44
N THR A 22 19.91 19.58 8.40
CA THR A 22 19.42 18.24 8.08
C THR A 22 18.35 17.75 9.04
N ASN A 23 18.24 18.33 10.25
CA ASN A 23 17.21 17.98 11.21
C ASN A 23 15.79 18.29 10.73
N ASP A 24 15.62 19.20 9.76
CA ASP A 24 14.33 19.51 9.15
C ASP A 24 13.84 18.43 8.17
N TYR A 25 14.69 17.46 7.85
CA TYR A 25 14.40 16.39 6.91
C TYR A 25 14.38 15.03 7.60
N GLU A 26 13.67 14.11 6.94
CA GLU A 26 13.55 12.72 7.34
C GLU A 26 13.88 11.83 6.16
N LEU A 27 14.75 10.83 6.39
CA LEU A 27 15.13 9.81 5.43
C LEU A 27 14.43 8.50 5.79
N ARG A 28 13.87 7.84 4.77
CA ARG A 28 13.34 6.47 4.84
C ARG A 28 13.79 5.67 3.63
N PHE A 29 14.00 4.37 3.82
CA PHE A 29 14.33 3.45 2.73
C PHE A 29 13.10 2.68 2.29
N LEU A 30 12.83 2.75 0.99
CA LEU A 30 11.82 1.95 0.32
C LEU A 30 12.49 1.00 -0.65
N TYR A 31 11.90 -0.18 -0.83
CA TYR A 31 12.45 -1.26 -1.64
C TYR A 31 11.49 -1.59 -2.77
N LYS A 32 12.05 -1.95 -3.93
CA LYS A 32 11.28 -2.35 -5.11
C LYS A 32 12.07 -3.36 -5.93
N SER A 33 11.43 -4.46 -6.32
CA SER A 33 12.10 -5.55 -7.04
C SER A 33 12.48 -5.16 -8.48
N ASN A 34 11.60 -4.46 -9.18
CA ASN A 34 11.83 -3.94 -10.54
C ASN A 34 12.30 -2.48 -10.48
N TYR A 35 13.47 -2.24 -9.87
CA TYR A 35 14.02 -0.90 -9.73
C TYR A 35 14.65 -0.43 -11.05
N ILE A 36 14.40 0.85 -11.38
CA ILE A 36 14.96 1.51 -12.56
C ILE A 36 15.63 2.80 -12.07
N GLU A 37 16.81 3.13 -12.59
CA GLU A 37 17.52 4.36 -12.19
C GLU A 37 16.69 5.64 -12.40
N ASN A 38 15.83 5.65 -13.41
CA ASN A 38 14.93 6.75 -13.73
C ASN A 38 13.64 6.79 -12.89
N ASP A 39 13.48 5.93 -11.88
CA ASP A 39 12.38 5.95 -10.91
C ASP A 39 12.55 7.10 -9.89
N ILE A 40 12.77 8.30 -10.40
CA ILE A 40 12.96 9.53 -9.64
C ILE A 40 11.64 10.29 -9.62
N TYR A 41 11.09 10.48 -8.42
CA TYR A 41 9.76 11.05 -8.25
C TYR A 41 9.76 12.21 -7.27
N THR A 42 8.94 13.21 -7.57
CA THR A 42 8.46 14.15 -6.56
C THR A 42 7.24 13.56 -5.87
N ILE A 43 7.24 13.54 -4.54
CA ILE A 43 6.14 12.98 -3.75
C ILE A 43 5.16 14.08 -3.41
N HIS A 44 3.87 13.88 -3.69
CA HIS A 44 2.81 14.84 -3.39
C HIS A 44 1.68 14.19 -2.63
N LEU A 45 1.27 14.83 -1.54
CA LEU A 45 0.07 14.46 -0.82
C LEU A 45 -1.14 15.07 -1.52
N LYS A 46 -2.12 14.23 -1.87
CA LYS A 46 -3.43 14.69 -2.34
C LYS A 46 -4.42 14.69 -1.18
N ASN A 47 -4.95 15.87 -0.86
CA ASN A 47 -6.01 16.05 0.14
C ASN A 47 -7.05 17.04 -0.38
N SER A 48 -8.32 16.63 -0.41
CA SER A 48 -9.48 17.52 -0.67
C SER A 48 -9.31 18.45 -1.88
N GLY A 49 -8.71 17.96 -2.97
CA GLY A 49 -8.50 18.69 -4.22
C GLY A 49 -7.18 19.46 -4.33
N ASN A 50 -6.41 19.59 -3.24
CA ASN A 50 -5.07 20.21 -3.25
C ASN A 50 -3.98 19.14 -3.29
N GLU A 51 -2.89 19.44 -4.01
CA GLU A 51 -1.72 18.56 -4.12
C GLU A 51 -0.50 19.30 -3.58
N ASN A 52 0.03 18.81 -2.46
CA ASN A 52 1.14 19.43 -1.75
C ASN A 52 2.40 18.56 -1.84
N ARG A 53 3.49 19.11 -2.36
CA ARG A 53 4.76 18.39 -2.47
C ARG A 53 5.35 18.11 -1.09
N LEU A 54 5.56 16.85 -0.75
CA LEU A 54 6.18 16.43 0.51
C LEU A 54 7.72 16.37 0.41
N GLY A 55 8.23 15.82 -0.69
CA GLY A 55 9.64 15.48 -0.81
C GLY A 55 10.00 14.82 -2.13
N TRP A 56 11.05 14.00 -2.10
CA TRP A 56 11.55 13.22 -3.23
C TRP A 56 11.71 11.75 -2.87
N LEU A 57 11.53 10.91 -3.86
CA LEU A 57 11.93 9.51 -3.84
C LEU A 57 12.99 9.31 -4.91
N ILE A 58 14.17 8.86 -4.48
CA ILE A 58 15.36 8.79 -5.35
C ILE A 58 15.97 7.39 -5.26
N PRO A 59 16.09 6.64 -6.36
CA PRO A 59 16.83 5.39 -6.41
C PRO A 59 18.29 5.59 -5.97
N SER A 60 18.86 4.64 -5.22
CA SER A 60 20.23 4.75 -4.72
C SER A 60 21.26 4.87 -5.85
N ASN A 61 21.08 4.13 -6.94
CA ASN A 61 21.91 4.22 -8.15
C ASN A 61 21.85 5.61 -8.82
N ALA A 62 20.69 6.29 -8.83
CA ALA A 62 20.56 7.63 -9.39
C ALA A 62 21.35 8.68 -8.61
N LEU A 63 21.62 8.46 -7.31
CA LEU A 63 22.42 9.39 -6.51
C LEU A 63 23.87 9.44 -6.97
N ILE A 64 24.41 8.36 -7.54
CA ILE A 64 25.82 8.29 -7.96
C ILE A 64 26.00 8.33 -9.48
N SER A 65 25.00 7.90 -10.25
CA SER A 65 25.05 7.87 -11.72
C SER A 65 24.74 9.24 -12.34
N LYS A 66 25.20 9.50 -13.57
CA LYS A 66 24.89 10.72 -14.36
C LYS A 66 23.89 10.47 -15.50
N GLU A 67 23.45 9.23 -15.67
CA GLU A 67 22.67 8.80 -16.84
C GLU A 67 21.15 8.96 -16.64
N HIS A 68 20.72 9.32 -15.43
CA HIS A 68 19.31 9.56 -15.11
C HIS A 68 18.79 10.91 -15.63
N LYS A 69 17.46 10.96 -15.83
CA LYS A 69 16.72 12.11 -16.38
C LYS A 69 16.82 13.41 -15.59
N CYS A 70 17.11 13.32 -14.29
CA CYS A 70 17.25 14.49 -13.40
C CYS A 70 18.68 15.03 -13.27
N ASN A 71 19.62 14.58 -14.11
CA ASN A 71 20.97 15.12 -14.11
C ASN A 71 20.93 16.63 -14.44
N ASN A 72 21.61 17.46 -13.64
CA ASN A 72 21.56 18.94 -13.67
C ASN A 72 20.24 19.59 -13.16
N ASN A 73 19.33 18.83 -12.55
CA ASN A 73 18.17 19.42 -11.87
C ASN A 73 18.59 19.94 -10.49
N LEU A 74 18.60 21.26 -10.29
CA LEU A 74 19.03 21.90 -9.03
C LEU A 74 18.29 21.38 -7.79
N HIS A 75 17.00 21.06 -7.90
CA HIS A 75 16.25 20.49 -6.78
C HIS A 75 16.65 19.04 -6.51
N PHE A 76 16.90 18.24 -7.55
CA PHE A 76 17.42 16.89 -7.38
C PHE A 76 18.79 16.92 -6.70
N GLU A 77 19.71 17.77 -7.17
CA GLU A 77 21.03 17.94 -6.57
C GLU A 77 20.94 18.36 -5.10
N PHE A 78 20.05 19.30 -4.78
CA PHE A 78 19.78 19.69 -3.40
C PHE A 78 19.35 18.49 -2.54
N TYR A 79 18.34 17.72 -2.98
CA TYR A 79 17.88 16.54 -2.23
C TYR A 79 18.92 15.42 -2.19
N ALA A 80 19.79 15.30 -3.19
CA ALA A 80 20.92 14.35 -3.17
C ALA A 80 21.94 14.71 -2.07
N LYS A 81 22.27 15.99 -1.90
CA LYS A 81 23.14 16.47 -0.80
C LYS A 81 22.51 16.23 0.58
N ILE A 82 21.21 16.51 0.72
CA ILE A 82 20.47 16.22 1.95
C ILE A 82 20.48 14.71 2.23
N THR A 83 20.28 13.88 1.21
CA THR A 83 20.31 12.41 1.34
C THR A 83 21.67 11.95 1.85
N ALA A 84 22.78 12.42 1.26
CA ALA A 84 24.14 12.08 1.72
C ALA A 84 24.37 12.45 3.19
N ALA A 85 23.95 13.64 3.60
CA ALA A 85 24.11 14.10 4.97
C ALA A 85 23.25 13.28 5.97
N LEU A 86 22.02 12.93 5.60
CA LEU A 86 21.17 12.05 6.41
C LEU A 86 21.73 10.63 6.50
N LEU A 87 22.31 10.12 5.42
CA LEU A 87 22.96 8.80 5.38
C LEU A 87 24.15 8.69 6.34
N GLN A 88 24.91 9.77 6.58
CA GLN A 88 26.00 9.76 7.57
C GLN A 88 25.51 9.40 8.99
N SER A 89 24.26 9.73 9.29
CA SER A 89 23.60 9.40 10.57
C SER A 89 22.79 8.11 10.54
N ALA A 90 22.71 7.42 9.40
CA ALA A 90 21.93 6.20 9.25
C ALA A 90 22.65 5.00 9.87
N ASN A 91 21.89 4.15 10.56
CA ASN A 91 22.39 2.93 11.17
C ASN A 91 22.42 1.78 10.15
N THR A 92 23.18 1.93 9.06
CA THR A 92 23.40 0.90 8.04
C THR A 92 24.82 0.90 7.53
N ASP A 93 25.42 -0.27 7.33
CA ASP A 93 26.80 -0.41 6.83
C ASP A 93 26.87 -0.39 5.30
N THR A 94 25.76 -0.72 4.64
CA THR A 94 25.68 -0.88 3.18
C THR A 94 24.38 -0.33 2.63
N ILE A 95 24.43 0.10 1.37
CA ILE A 95 23.23 0.40 0.58
C ILE A 95 23.17 -0.53 -0.64
N GLU A 96 22.00 -1.08 -0.91
CA GLU A 96 21.72 -1.91 -2.08
C GLU A 96 21.19 -1.06 -3.25
N ASP A 97 21.29 -1.60 -4.47
CA ASP A 97 20.91 -0.89 -5.69
C ASP A 97 19.37 -0.78 -5.86
N ASN A 98 18.62 -1.68 -5.21
CA ASN A 98 17.15 -1.71 -5.20
C ASN A 98 16.52 -0.75 -4.16
N VAL A 99 17.35 -0.03 -3.40
CA VAL A 99 16.92 0.93 -2.38
C VAL A 99 16.53 2.24 -3.04
N HIS A 100 15.40 2.79 -2.60
CA HIS A 100 14.97 4.14 -2.91
C HIS A 100 14.96 4.97 -1.63
N CYS A 101 15.67 6.08 -1.66
CA CYS A 101 15.75 7.06 -0.58
C CYS A 101 14.56 8.01 -0.67
N LEU A 102 13.62 7.89 0.27
CA LEU A 102 12.55 8.84 0.48
C LEU A 102 13.05 9.94 1.41
N VAL A 103 13.14 11.17 0.90
CA VAL A 103 13.54 12.35 1.68
C VAL A 103 12.39 13.34 1.73
N ILE A 104 11.87 13.59 2.93
CA ILE A 104 10.71 14.45 3.18
C ILE A 104 11.10 15.57 4.14
N LYS A 105 10.57 16.78 3.90
CA LYS A 105 10.69 17.90 4.86
C LYS A 105 9.64 17.76 5.96
N LYS A 106 10.06 17.62 7.21
CA LYS A 106 9.20 17.38 8.39
C LYS A 106 8.17 18.48 8.59
N GLU A 107 8.53 19.73 8.32
CA GLU A 107 7.62 20.88 8.37
C GLU A 107 6.37 20.65 7.51
N ARG A 108 6.54 20.06 6.32
CA ARG A 108 5.42 19.82 5.39
C ARG A 108 4.48 18.74 5.90
N LEU A 109 5.00 17.72 6.56
CA LEU A 109 4.16 16.69 7.21
C LEU A 109 3.33 17.32 8.32
N LYS A 110 3.96 18.13 9.19
CA LYS A 110 3.28 18.84 10.27
C LYS A 110 2.16 19.75 9.76
N ASN A 111 2.44 20.54 8.71
CA ASN A 111 1.44 21.45 8.10
C ASN A 111 0.24 20.70 7.49
N LEU A 112 0.40 19.41 7.17
CA LEU A 112 -0.64 18.56 6.58
C LEU A 112 -1.25 17.59 7.60
N ASN A 113 -1.01 17.79 8.90
CA ASN A 113 -1.49 16.93 9.98
C ASN A 113 -1.09 15.45 9.79
N ILE A 114 0.10 15.21 9.28
CA ILE A 114 0.73 13.89 9.22
C ILE A 114 1.72 13.80 10.37
N SER A 115 1.46 12.89 11.31
CA SER A 115 2.32 12.71 12.49
C SER A 115 3.59 11.91 12.17
N SER A 116 3.53 11.05 11.14
CA SER A 116 4.59 10.10 10.80
C SER A 116 4.56 9.76 9.31
N VAL A 117 5.72 9.55 8.68
CA VAL A 117 5.81 9.10 7.27
C VAL A 117 5.15 7.74 7.07
N GLU A 118 5.06 6.95 8.13
CA GLU A 118 4.42 5.65 8.21
C GLU A 118 2.91 5.72 7.84
N GLN A 119 2.29 6.91 7.93
CA GLN A 119 0.93 7.18 7.43
C GLN A 119 0.83 7.27 5.90
N LEU A 120 1.93 7.12 5.16
CA LEU A 120 1.94 7.19 3.69
C LEU A 120 2.28 5.84 3.05
N VAL A 121 2.61 4.82 3.87
CA VAL A 121 3.20 3.56 3.40
C VAL A 121 2.24 2.78 2.52
N ALA A 122 0.95 2.75 2.88
CA ALA A 122 -0.07 2.12 2.05
C ALA A 122 -0.08 2.71 0.63
N SER A 123 0.07 4.02 0.49
CA SER A 123 0.11 4.67 -0.82
C SER A 123 1.33 4.28 -1.64
N PHE A 124 2.51 4.17 -1.01
CA PHE A 124 3.74 3.78 -1.70
C PHE A 124 3.64 2.37 -2.29
N ARG A 125 2.96 1.46 -1.59
CA ARG A 125 2.72 0.09 -2.09
C ARG A 125 1.95 0.01 -3.39
N LYS A 126 1.04 0.96 -3.67
CA LYS A 126 0.32 1.03 -4.96
C LYS A 126 1.26 1.11 -6.16
N TYR A 127 2.48 1.58 -5.94
CA TYR A 127 3.52 1.77 -6.94
C TYR A 127 4.64 0.73 -6.84
N GLY A 128 4.41 -0.34 -6.06
CA GLY A 128 5.38 -1.42 -5.85
C GLY A 128 6.47 -1.11 -4.83
N TYR A 129 6.41 0.02 -4.12
CA TYR A 129 7.36 0.35 -3.07
C TYR A 129 6.97 -0.29 -1.74
N GLN A 130 7.91 -0.98 -1.12
CA GLN A 130 7.72 -1.61 0.17
C GLN A 130 8.60 -0.97 1.23
N TRP A 131 8.08 -0.90 2.44
CA TRP A 131 8.81 -0.47 3.61
C TRP A 131 9.53 -1.67 4.22
N SER A 132 10.80 -1.49 4.59
CA SER A 132 11.54 -2.48 5.36
C SER A 132 11.64 -2.01 6.80
N HIS A 133 11.08 -2.80 7.73
CA HIS A 133 11.17 -2.54 9.17
C HIS A 133 12.41 -3.20 9.79
N ASP A 134 12.83 -4.33 9.21
CA ASP A 134 14.07 -5.02 9.51
C ASP A 134 14.88 -5.08 8.22
N ASN A 135 16.12 -4.60 8.23
CA ASN A 135 17.09 -4.55 7.11
C ASN A 135 17.37 -5.90 6.40
N ASN A 136 16.56 -6.94 6.62
CA ASN A 136 16.62 -8.24 5.97
C ASN A 136 15.78 -8.24 4.68
N ASN A 137 16.52 -8.09 3.58
CA ASN A 137 16.08 -8.02 2.20
C ASN A 137 15.54 -9.35 1.68
N ILE A 138 14.25 -9.61 1.85
CA ILE A 138 13.56 -10.61 1.04
C ILE A 138 12.20 -10.04 0.66
N TYR A 139 12.09 -9.55 -0.57
CA TYR A 139 10.82 -9.07 -1.11
C TYR A 139 10.57 -9.65 -2.48
N THR A 140 9.44 -10.34 -2.57
CA THR A 140 8.95 -10.94 -3.81
C THR A 140 8.37 -9.86 -4.72
N ASN A 141 8.27 -10.19 -6.01
CA ASN A 141 7.76 -9.31 -7.06
C ASN A 141 6.37 -8.74 -6.71
N SER A 142 6.33 -7.49 -6.24
CA SER A 142 5.13 -6.68 -6.40
C SER A 142 5.05 -6.34 -7.88
N LEU A 143 4.12 -6.99 -8.59
CA LEU A 143 3.87 -6.76 -10.02
C LEU A 143 3.12 -5.44 -10.27
N LEU A 144 2.87 -4.64 -9.22
CA LEU A 144 2.33 -3.30 -9.35
C LEU A 144 3.34 -2.45 -10.12
N THR A 145 2.96 -2.11 -11.35
CA THR A 145 3.81 -1.39 -12.29
C THR A 145 4.08 0.02 -11.79
N SER A 146 5.32 0.47 -11.93
CA SER A 146 5.66 1.88 -11.77
C SER A 146 4.81 2.74 -12.73
N PRO A 147 4.45 3.97 -12.34
CA PRO A 147 4.02 4.95 -13.32
C PRO A 147 5.10 5.05 -14.40
N ARG A 148 4.69 4.98 -15.68
CA ARG A 148 5.62 5.17 -16.80
C ARG A 148 6.33 6.50 -16.64
N SER A 149 7.66 6.47 -16.68
CA SER A 149 8.47 7.65 -16.52
C SER A 149 8.57 8.44 -17.82
N ASN A 150 8.35 9.76 -17.73
CA ASN A 150 8.62 10.67 -18.84
C ASN A 150 10.14 10.95 -18.91
N GLU A 151 10.64 11.15 -20.13
CA GLU A 151 12.08 11.26 -20.41
C GLU A 151 12.72 12.57 -19.89
N THR A 152 11.94 13.60 -19.56
CA THR A 152 12.45 14.97 -19.37
C THR A 152 12.22 15.58 -17.98
N GLU A 153 11.32 15.04 -17.15
CA GLU A 153 10.99 15.59 -15.82
C GLU A 153 10.86 14.49 -14.75
N PRO A 154 11.17 14.77 -13.47
CA PRO A 154 10.84 13.84 -12.39
C PRO A 154 9.33 13.65 -12.36
N ASP A 155 8.87 12.40 -12.41
CA ASP A 155 7.43 12.20 -12.43
C ASP A 155 6.84 12.48 -11.05
N LYS A 156 5.52 12.59 -11.04
CA LYS A 156 4.76 12.86 -9.83
C LYS A 156 4.23 11.56 -9.25
N LEU A 157 4.58 11.27 -8.00
CA LEU A 157 3.91 10.23 -7.21
C LEU A 157 2.87 10.87 -6.30
N ILE A 158 1.61 10.49 -6.49
CA ILE A 158 0.49 10.93 -5.66
C ILE A 158 0.30 9.94 -4.52
N VAL A 159 0.48 10.40 -3.30
CA VAL A 159 0.23 9.65 -2.08
C VAL A 159 -0.95 10.24 -1.33
N PHE A 160 -1.57 9.41 -0.51
CA PHE A 160 -2.69 9.77 0.36
C PHE A 160 -2.29 9.47 1.80
N LYS A 161 -2.90 10.19 2.71
CA LYS A 161 -2.74 9.91 4.13
C LYS A 161 -3.60 8.67 4.45
N SER A 162 -3.01 7.71 5.15
CA SER A 162 -3.66 6.53 5.70
C SER A 162 -3.44 6.42 7.20
N VAL A 163 -4.17 5.52 7.84
CA VAL A 163 -3.96 5.23 9.27
C VAL A 163 -2.53 4.75 9.46
N HIS A 164 -1.92 5.15 10.57
CA HIS A 164 -0.66 4.58 11.01
C HIS A 164 -0.91 3.15 11.53
N ILE A 165 -0.86 2.16 10.64
CA ILE A 165 -1.26 0.77 10.93
C ILE A 165 -0.43 0.15 12.06
N GLU A 166 0.84 0.53 12.21
CA GLU A 166 1.70 0.10 13.33
C GLU A 166 1.19 0.55 14.70
N SER A 167 0.44 1.66 14.74
CA SER A 167 -0.19 2.17 15.95
C SER A 167 -1.56 1.57 16.24
N MET A 168 -2.04 0.64 15.39
CA MET A 168 -3.23 -0.14 15.70
C MET A 168 -2.91 -1.13 16.82
N ASP A 169 -3.81 -1.22 17.80
CA ASP A 169 -3.62 -2.11 18.97
C ASP A 169 -3.47 -3.57 18.56
N ASP A 170 -4.16 -3.98 17.49
CA ASP A 170 -3.92 -5.24 16.83
C ASP A 170 -2.91 -5.10 15.68
N LYS A 171 -1.67 -5.45 15.99
CA LYS A 171 -0.59 -5.53 15.01
C LYS A 171 -0.77 -6.67 14.00
N TYR A 172 -1.86 -7.45 14.06
CA TYR A 172 -2.08 -8.56 13.14
C TYR A 172 -2.32 -8.10 11.71
N LEU A 173 -3.16 -7.08 11.48
CA LEU A 173 -3.31 -6.49 10.13
C LEU A 173 -1.98 -5.92 9.63
N PHE A 174 -1.22 -5.26 10.52
CA PHE A 174 0.13 -4.80 10.22
C PHE A 174 1.04 -5.97 9.77
N LYS A 175 1.12 -7.04 10.54
CA LYS A 175 1.97 -8.20 10.25
C LYS A 175 1.56 -8.92 8.96
N LEU A 176 0.27 -9.17 8.77
CA LEU A 176 -0.25 -9.75 7.53
C LEU A 176 0.14 -8.89 6.34
N PHE A 177 -0.14 -7.59 6.45
CA PHE A 177 0.04 -6.68 5.34
C PHE A 177 1.52 -6.43 5.03
N TYR A 178 2.33 -6.10 6.03
CA TYR A 178 3.70 -5.63 5.88
C TYR A 178 4.78 -6.70 6.04
N GLU A 179 4.56 -7.75 6.82
CA GLU A 179 5.60 -8.75 7.09
C GLU A 179 5.39 -10.05 6.30
N TYR A 180 4.17 -10.57 6.27
CA TYR A 180 3.88 -11.91 5.74
C TYR A 180 3.57 -11.89 4.24
N MET A 181 2.66 -11.04 3.79
CA MET A 181 2.25 -10.99 2.39
C MET A 181 3.42 -10.76 1.42
N PRO A 182 4.38 -9.84 1.67
CA PRO A 182 5.48 -9.59 0.74
C PRO A 182 6.47 -10.74 0.58
N LYS A 183 6.49 -11.65 1.53
CA LYS A 183 7.40 -12.81 1.56
C LYS A 183 6.75 -14.06 0.99
N GLN A 184 5.46 -13.99 0.63
CA GLN A 184 4.72 -15.16 0.21
C GLN A 184 4.77 -15.35 -1.31
N GLU A 185 5.55 -16.34 -1.74
CA GLU A 185 5.70 -16.73 -3.15
C GLU A 185 4.55 -17.61 -3.64
N ASP A 186 4.01 -18.47 -2.78
CA ASP A 186 2.90 -19.34 -3.15
C ASP A 186 1.62 -18.52 -3.36
N LEU A 187 1.06 -18.58 -4.58
CA LEU A 187 -0.06 -17.74 -4.96
C LEU A 187 -1.33 -17.99 -4.15
N TYR A 188 -1.57 -19.25 -3.78
CA TYR A 188 -2.74 -19.60 -3.00
C TYR A 188 -2.61 -19.12 -1.57
N ALA A 189 -1.45 -19.33 -0.95
CA ALA A 189 -1.18 -18.81 0.38
C ALA A 189 -1.18 -17.28 0.40
N ARG A 190 -0.69 -16.61 -0.66
CA ARG A 190 -0.81 -15.15 -0.83
C ARG A 190 -2.28 -14.74 -0.90
N PHE A 191 -3.10 -15.43 -1.70
CA PHE A 191 -4.55 -15.22 -1.72
C PHE A 191 -5.19 -15.35 -0.33
N LEU A 192 -4.84 -16.39 0.44
CA LEU A 192 -5.38 -16.58 1.80
C LEU A 192 -5.00 -15.43 2.73
N LEU A 193 -3.76 -14.96 2.68
CA LEU A 193 -3.30 -13.81 3.48
C LEU A 193 -4.04 -12.52 3.08
N LEU A 194 -4.23 -12.28 1.78
CA LEU A 194 -5.02 -11.17 1.26
C LEU A 194 -6.47 -11.23 1.76
N TYR A 195 -7.09 -12.40 1.67
CA TYR A 195 -8.46 -12.58 2.14
C TYR A 195 -8.58 -12.38 3.66
N GLN A 196 -7.59 -12.80 4.43
CA GLN A 196 -7.56 -12.55 5.87
C GLN A 196 -7.55 -11.05 6.19
N CYS A 197 -6.86 -10.23 5.39
CA CYS A 197 -6.95 -8.78 5.53
C CYS A 197 -8.38 -8.28 5.27
N ILE A 198 -9.07 -8.80 4.24
CA ILE A 198 -10.46 -8.44 3.94
C ILE A 198 -11.39 -8.82 5.09
N GLU A 199 -11.23 -10.01 5.68
CA GLU A 199 -12.03 -10.46 6.83
C GLU A 199 -11.90 -9.51 8.03
N LEU A 200 -10.66 -9.08 8.35
CA LEU A 200 -10.42 -8.12 9.44
C LEU A 200 -11.05 -6.75 9.16
N LEU A 201 -10.99 -6.28 7.91
CA LEU A 201 -11.60 -5.01 7.51
C LEU A 201 -13.13 -5.09 7.56
N ILE A 202 -13.70 -6.21 7.14
CA ILE A 202 -15.14 -6.48 7.23
C ILE A 202 -15.60 -6.57 8.68
N GLU A 203 -14.83 -7.23 9.55
CA GLU A 203 -15.14 -7.32 10.97
C GLU A 203 -15.18 -5.92 11.59
N SER A 204 -14.19 -5.09 11.29
CA SER A 204 -14.16 -3.69 11.74
C SER A 204 -15.38 -2.89 11.25
N GLU A 205 -15.72 -2.99 9.96
CA GLU A 205 -16.91 -2.34 9.38
C GLU A 205 -18.21 -2.83 10.04
N PHE A 206 -18.31 -4.14 10.30
CA PHE A 206 -19.47 -4.73 10.96
C PHE A 206 -19.63 -4.18 12.37
N VAL A 207 -18.54 -4.14 13.15
CA VAL A 207 -18.50 -3.60 14.52
C VAL A 207 -18.92 -2.14 14.53
N GLU A 208 -18.39 -1.31 13.64
CA GLU A 208 -18.80 0.10 13.55
C GLU A 208 -20.30 0.23 13.23
N SER A 209 -20.80 -0.61 12.33
CA SER A 209 -22.21 -0.63 11.97
C SER A 209 -23.09 -0.97 13.20
N VAL A 210 -22.65 -1.90 14.05
CA VAL A 210 -23.33 -2.26 15.31
C VAL A 210 -23.25 -1.10 16.31
N ASN A 211 -22.07 -0.50 16.51
CA ASN A 211 -21.87 0.63 17.42
C ASN A 211 -22.73 1.84 17.03
N LYS A 212 -22.91 2.11 15.73
CA LYS A 212 -23.85 3.13 15.24
C LYS A 212 -25.30 2.80 15.62
N MET A 213 -25.72 1.54 15.54
CA MET A 213 -27.08 1.13 15.94
C MET A 213 -27.32 1.28 17.45
N ILE A 214 -26.32 0.94 18.27
CA ILE A 214 -26.37 1.11 19.73
C ILE A 214 -26.49 2.60 20.08
N ARG A 215 -25.63 3.44 19.48
CA ARG A 215 -25.67 4.91 19.68
C ARG A 215 -27.02 5.52 19.28
N ASN A 216 -27.63 5.00 18.21
CA ASN A 216 -28.95 5.43 17.74
C ASN A 216 -30.12 4.88 18.59
N LYS A 217 -29.85 4.20 19.71
CA LYS A 217 -30.86 3.61 20.62
C LYS A 217 -31.83 2.65 19.92
N ASN A 218 -31.36 1.95 18.89
CA ASN A 218 -32.16 0.90 18.26
C ASN A 218 -32.51 -0.17 19.30
N SER A 219 -33.72 -0.74 19.24
CA SER A 219 -34.11 -1.80 20.17
C SER A 219 -33.25 -3.06 19.96
N LEU A 220 -32.94 -3.80 21.03
CA LEU A 220 -32.15 -5.04 20.95
C LEU A 220 -32.72 -6.06 19.96
N GLY A 221 -34.06 -6.14 19.84
CA GLY A 221 -34.71 -6.97 18.83
C GLY A 221 -34.41 -6.51 17.40
N SER A 222 -34.46 -5.21 17.14
CA SER A 222 -34.11 -4.65 15.82
C SER A 222 -32.61 -4.76 15.49
N ILE A 223 -31.75 -4.69 16.51
CA ILE A 223 -30.30 -4.93 16.37
C ILE A 223 -30.05 -6.39 16.01
N ARG A 224 -30.67 -7.34 16.72
CA ARG A 224 -30.54 -8.78 16.44
C ARG A 224 -30.99 -9.14 15.03
N GLU A 225 -32.14 -8.60 14.59
CA GLU A 225 -32.65 -8.85 13.25
C GLU A 225 -31.74 -8.24 12.16
N LYS A 226 -31.21 -7.03 12.39
CA LYS A 226 -30.26 -6.38 11.48
C LYS A 226 -28.90 -7.08 11.45
N ILE A 227 -28.40 -7.60 12.57
CA ILE A 227 -27.18 -8.42 12.65
C ILE A 227 -27.34 -9.69 11.81
N SER A 228 -28.45 -10.41 11.97
CA SER A 228 -28.72 -11.62 11.18
C SER A 228 -28.83 -11.36 9.67
N LYS A 229 -29.23 -10.15 9.26
CA LYS A 229 -29.28 -9.74 7.85
C LYS A 229 -27.93 -9.19 7.35
N LYS A 230 -27.13 -8.58 8.23
CA LYS A 230 -25.84 -7.96 7.90
C LYS A 230 -24.64 -8.90 8.03
N SER A 231 -24.80 -10.10 8.58
CA SER A 231 -23.72 -11.09 8.69
C SER A 231 -23.43 -11.87 7.40
N ASN A 232 -24.09 -11.52 6.28
CA ASN A 232 -23.76 -12.10 4.98
C ASN A 232 -22.43 -11.52 4.47
N GLU A 233 -21.42 -12.38 4.35
CA GLU A 233 -20.08 -12.05 3.87
C GLU A 233 -20.09 -11.22 2.57
N ARG A 234 -20.89 -11.62 1.58
CA ARG A 234 -21.02 -10.89 0.30
C ARG A 234 -21.54 -9.46 0.50
N LEU A 235 -22.51 -9.29 1.40
CA LEU A 235 -23.07 -7.97 1.73
C LEU A 235 -22.06 -7.11 2.49
N LEU A 236 -21.24 -7.71 3.35
CA LEU A 236 -20.20 -7.00 4.09
C LEU A 236 -19.06 -6.53 3.18
N ILE A 237 -18.61 -7.38 2.25
CA ILE A 237 -17.66 -7.00 1.20
C ILE A 237 -18.22 -5.82 0.40
N ASN A 238 -19.48 -5.89 -0.01
CA ASN A 238 -20.14 -4.82 -0.77
C ASN A 238 -20.20 -3.50 0.02
N ASN A 239 -20.59 -3.54 1.30
CA ASN A 239 -20.61 -2.35 2.15
C ASN A 239 -19.22 -1.73 2.29
N LEU A 240 -18.20 -2.56 2.55
CA LEU A 240 -16.81 -2.13 2.73
C LEU A 240 -16.29 -1.41 1.46
N LEU A 241 -16.42 -2.05 0.29
CA LEU A 241 -15.96 -1.47 -0.98
C LEU A 241 -16.79 -0.23 -1.37
N THR A 242 -18.10 -0.24 -1.13
CA THR A 242 -18.96 0.91 -1.45
C THR A 242 -18.61 2.11 -0.59
N ARG A 243 -18.38 1.90 0.71
CA ARG A 243 -17.93 2.95 1.64
C ARG A 243 -16.57 3.52 1.22
N ALA A 244 -15.65 2.65 0.80
CA ALA A 244 -14.37 3.07 0.25
C ALA A 244 -14.47 3.68 -1.16
N GLY A 245 -15.64 3.70 -1.81
CA GLY A 245 -15.78 4.16 -3.20
C GLY A 245 -14.98 3.32 -4.20
N LEU A 246 -14.84 2.03 -3.94
CA LEU A 246 -14.12 1.03 -4.76
C LEU A 246 -15.06 -0.03 -5.36
N ASN A 247 -16.33 -0.04 -4.94
CA ASN A 247 -17.32 -0.91 -5.55
C ASN A 247 -17.78 -0.29 -6.87
N SER A 248 -17.39 -0.93 -7.97
CA SER A 248 -17.71 -0.48 -9.32
C SER A 248 -17.98 -1.70 -10.19
N LYS A 249 -18.60 -1.48 -11.35
CA LYS A 249 -18.64 -2.52 -12.39
C LYS A 249 -17.22 -2.90 -12.80
N LEU A 250 -17.02 -4.17 -13.06
CA LEU A 250 -15.76 -4.67 -13.59
C LEU A 250 -15.50 -4.13 -15.00
N SER A 251 -14.24 -3.83 -15.28
CA SER A 251 -13.74 -3.53 -16.61
C SER A 251 -13.81 -4.76 -17.53
N ALA A 252 -13.67 -4.54 -18.84
CA ALA A 252 -13.69 -5.62 -19.82
C ALA A 252 -12.60 -6.68 -19.54
N ASP A 253 -11.40 -6.23 -19.15
CA ASP A 253 -10.26 -7.11 -18.83
C ASP A 253 -10.53 -7.94 -17.57
N GLU A 254 -11.12 -7.33 -16.53
CA GLU A 254 -11.50 -8.03 -15.30
C GLU A 254 -12.60 -9.06 -15.55
N LEU A 255 -13.59 -8.74 -16.39
CA LEU A 255 -14.63 -9.68 -16.78
C LEU A 255 -14.06 -10.87 -17.56
N ASP A 256 -13.09 -10.63 -18.44
CA ASP A 256 -12.41 -11.69 -19.18
C ASP A 256 -11.62 -12.62 -18.24
N LEU A 257 -10.88 -12.08 -17.27
CA LEU A 257 -10.17 -12.88 -16.25
C LEU A 257 -11.14 -13.79 -15.48
N ILE A 258 -12.27 -13.24 -15.05
CA ILE A 258 -13.28 -13.99 -14.28
C ILE A 258 -13.98 -15.06 -15.12
N LYS A 259 -14.29 -14.77 -16.38
CA LYS A 259 -14.86 -15.74 -17.32
C LYS A 259 -13.90 -16.90 -17.57
N ARG A 260 -12.61 -16.62 -17.73
CA ARG A 260 -11.60 -17.66 -17.91
C ARG A 260 -11.40 -18.50 -16.65
N MET A 261 -11.51 -17.91 -15.46
CA MET A 261 -11.39 -18.64 -14.19
C MET A 261 -12.59 -19.56 -13.92
N PHE A 262 -13.83 -19.07 -14.03
CA PHE A 262 -15.04 -19.84 -13.68
C PHE A 262 -15.69 -20.57 -14.87
N GLY A 263 -15.17 -20.37 -16.08
CA GLY A 263 -15.75 -20.84 -17.33
C GLY A 263 -16.97 -20.01 -17.75
N GLU A 264 -17.36 -20.11 -19.01
CA GLU A 264 -18.59 -19.49 -19.57
C GLU A 264 -19.90 -20.09 -19.01
N HIS A 265 -19.83 -20.86 -17.93
CA HIS A 265 -20.95 -21.62 -17.37
C HIS A 265 -22.00 -20.75 -16.66
N ARG A 266 -21.75 -19.45 -16.49
CA ARG A 266 -22.76 -18.49 -15.99
C ARG A 266 -23.37 -17.72 -17.15
N ASP A 267 -24.66 -17.43 -17.07
CA ASP A 267 -25.36 -16.66 -18.11
C ASP A 267 -24.69 -15.30 -18.35
N ASN A 268 -24.71 -14.82 -19.59
CA ASN A 268 -24.20 -13.48 -19.95
C ASN A 268 -24.84 -12.35 -19.12
N SER A 269 -26.06 -12.56 -18.60
CA SER A 269 -26.74 -11.64 -17.69
C SER A 269 -26.00 -11.46 -16.35
N TYR A 270 -25.36 -12.50 -15.83
CA TYR A 270 -24.57 -12.44 -14.59
C TYR A 270 -23.36 -11.51 -14.73
N TYR A 271 -22.59 -11.65 -15.82
CA TYR A 271 -21.40 -10.84 -16.06
C TYR A 271 -21.72 -9.36 -16.34
N SER A 272 -22.91 -9.05 -16.86
CA SER A 272 -23.30 -7.68 -17.25
C SER A 272 -23.47 -6.70 -16.08
N ASN A 273 -23.66 -7.23 -14.87
CA ASN A 273 -23.87 -6.45 -13.64
C ASN A 273 -22.87 -6.83 -12.54
N LEU A 274 -21.79 -7.52 -12.88
CA LEU A 274 -20.83 -7.97 -11.89
C LEU A 274 -20.02 -6.78 -11.34
N GLU A 275 -20.04 -6.63 -10.02
CA GLU A 275 -19.29 -5.59 -9.32
C GLU A 275 -18.04 -6.16 -8.65
N SER A 276 -17.09 -5.28 -8.29
CA SER A 276 -15.87 -5.64 -7.56
C SER A 276 -16.14 -6.51 -6.32
N ALA A 277 -17.21 -6.21 -5.58
CA ALA A 277 -17.57 -6.96 -4.38
C ALA A 277 -17.96 -8.41 -4.66
N ASP A 278 -18.70 -8.62 -5.74
CA ASP A 278 -19.12 -9.96 -6.17
C ASP A 278 -17.92 -10.76 -6.64
N MET A 279 -17.01 -10.13 -7.38
CA MET A 279 -15.75 -10.72 -7.83
C MET A 279 -14.94 -11.32 -6.68
N ILE A 280 -14.68 -10.52 -5.63
CA ILE A 280 -13.90 -10.95 -4.47
C ILE A 280 -14.56 -12.15 -3.79
N TYR A 281 -15.88 -12.08 -3.58
CA TYR A 281 -16.66 -13.14 -2.96
C TYR A 281 -16.65 -14.45 -3.78
N ASP A 282 -16.89 -14.35 -5.09
CA ASP A 282 -16.92 -15.50 -5.99
C ASP A 282 -15.54 -16.17 -6.11
N ILE A 283 -14.45 -15.40 -6.21
CA ILE A 283 -13.06 -15.91 -6.17
C ILE A 283 -12.82 -16.69 -4.88
N ARG A 284 -13.16 -16.11 -3.73
CA ARG A 284 -12.96 -16.79 -2.46
C ARG A 284 -13.73 -18.10 -2.37
N ASN A 285 -15.02 -18.09 -2.71
CA ASN A 285 -15.83 -19.30 -2.66
C ASN A 285 -15.31 -20.39 -3.58
N ALA A 286 -14.91 -20.02 -4.80
CA ALA A 286 -14.34 -20.94 -5.76
C ALA A 286 -13.05 -21.59 -5.24
N LEU A 287 -12.13 -20.78 -4.71
CA LEU A 287 -10.86 -21.28 -4.19
C LEU A 287 -11.06 -22.17 -2.96
N VAL A 288 -11.91 -21.77 -2.01
CA VAL A 288 -12.19 -22.59 -0.81
C VAL A 288 -12.81 -23.95 -1.17
N HIS A 289 -13.72 -24.01 -2.15
CA HIS A 289 -14.46 -25.24 -2.47
C HIS A 289 -13.87 -26.07 -3.61
N SER A 290 -13.03 -25.49 -4.46
CA SER A 290 -12.62 -26.12 -5.71
C SER A 290 -11.23 -25.69 -6.17
N TYR A 291 -10.33 -25.33 -5.26
CA TYR A 291 -8.94 -24.96 -5.54
C TYR A 291 -8.24 -25.88 -6.56
N HIS A 292 -8.31 -27.20 -6.36
CA HIS A 292 -7.67 -28.21 -7.21
C HIS A 292 -8.16 -28.22 -8.67
N LYS A 293 -9.27 -27.55 -8.98
CA LYS A 293 -9.83 -27.48 -10.34
C LYS A 293 -9.33 -26.28 -11.13
N TYR A 294 -8.75 -25.28 -10.45
CA TYR A 294 -8.22 -24.10 -11.10
C TYR A 294 -6.74 -24.29 -11.35
N ASN A 295 -6.34 -24.20 -12.62
CA ASN A 295 -4.92 -24.16 -12.96
C ASN A 295 -4.36 -22.84 -12.41
N LEU A 296 -3.28 -22.91 -11.63
CA LEU A 296 -2.60 -21.75 -11.05
C LEU A 296 -1.72 -21.09 -12.11
N ASP A 297 -2.33 -20.69 -13.22
CA ASP A 297 -1.66 -20.07 -14.34
C ASP A 297 -1.64 -18.53 -14.19
N CYS A 298 -1.22 -17.84 -15.24
CA CYS A 298 -1.12 -16.38 -15.26
C CYS A 298 -2.45 -15.66 -14.97
N ILE A 299 -3.59 -16.32 -15.14
CA ILE A 299 -4.91 -15.75 -14.82
C ILE A 299 -5.07 -15.65 -13.31
N PHE A 300 -4.72 -16.71 -12.57
CA PHE A 300 -4.82 -16.70 -11.11
C PHE A 300 -3.88 -15.66 -10.49
N GLN A 301 -2.64 -15.57 -11.00
CA GLN A 301 -1.70 -14.50 -10.62
C GLN A 301 -2.32 -13.11 -10.79
N SER A 302 -2.89 -12.83 -11.96
CA SER A 302 -3.48 -11.52 -12.28
C SER A 302 -4.63 -11.16 -11.32
N LEU A 303 -5.43 -12.16 -10.92
CA LEU A 303 -6.51 -11.97 -9.95
C LEU A 303 -6.00 -11.71 -8.53
N VAL A 304 -4.95 -12.42 -8.10
CA VAL A 304 -4.30 -12.20 -6.81
C VAL A 304 -3.67 -10.81 -6.75
N ASP A 305 -2.97 -10.37 -7.81
CA ASP A 305 -2.39 -9.03 -7.90
C ASP A 305 -3.48 -7.94 -7.84
N LYS A 306 -4.60 -8.18 -8.52
CA LYS A 306 -5.75 -7.27 -8.47
C LYS A 306 -6.34 -7.19 -7.07
N LEU A 307 -6.49 -8.33 -6.39
CA LEU A 307 -6.99 -8.38 -5.02
C LEU A 307 -6.07 -7.62 -4.06
N GLU A 308 -4.76 -7.79 -4.20
CA GLU A 308 -3.77 -7.04 -3.45
C GLU A 308 -3.89 -5.53 -3.67
N TYR A 309 -4.06 -5.11 -4.92
CA TYR A 309 -4.32 -3.71 -5.24
C TYR A 309 -5.57 -3.16 -4.53
N TYR A 310 -6.68 -3.91 -4.53
CA TYR A 310 -7.89 -3.52 -3.80
C TYR A 310 -7.65 -3.39 -2.30
N ILE A 311 -6.90 -4.32 -1.69
CA ILE A 311 -6.60 -4.27 -0.26
C ILE A 311 -5.72 -3.07 0.06
N ILE A 312 -4.72 -2.76 -0.78
CA ILE A 312 -3.91 -1.54 -0.61
C ILE A 312 -4.80 -0.29 -0.63
N LEU A 313 -5.73 -0.21 -1.59
CA LEU A 313 -6.66 0.92 -1.68
C LEU A 313 -7.64 0.98 -0.50
N LEU A 314 -8.11 -0.16 -0.01
CA LEU A 314 -8.96 -0.23 1.18
C LEU A 314 -8.20 0.27 2.41
N VAL A 315 -6.99 -0.23 2.59
CA VAL A 315 -6.08 0.13 3.69
C VAL A 315 -5.76 1.62 3.70
N GLU A 316 -5.50 2.19 2.52
CA GLU A 316 -5.30 3.63 2.35
C GLU A 316 -6.52 4.44 2.81
N LYS A 317 -7.74 3.92 2.60
CA LYS A 317 -9.00 4.58 2.90
C LYS A 317 -9.58 4.26 4.29
N ILE A 318 -8.87 3.51 5.15
CA ILE A 318 -9.37 3.15 6.49
C ILE A 318 -9.61 4.40 7.35
N GLU A 319 -8.91 5.53 7.15
CA GLU A 319 -9.20 6.77 7.90
C GLU A 319 -10.66 7.25 7.71
N ASP A 320 -11.27 7.01 6.54
CA ASP A 320 -12.67 7.33 6.26
C ASP A 320 -13.65 6.24 6.76
N ILE A 321 -13.13 5.07 7.09
CA ILE A 321 -13.91 3.91 7.56
C ILE A 321 -14.27 4.04 9.05
N GLY A 322 -13.96 5.18 9.67
CA GLY A 322 -14.33 5.51 11.04
C GLY A 322 -13.31 4.99 12.03
N GLU A 323 -13.31 5.54 13.25
CA GLU A 323 -12.40 5.13 14.32
C GLU A 323 -12.45 3.61 14.46
N PHE A 324 -11.41 2.94 13.97
CA PHE A 324 -11.16 1.52 14.21
C PHE A 324 -11.17 1.35 15.72
N ASP A 325 -12.31 0.87 16.26
CA ASP A 325 -12.55 0.90 17.69
C ASP A 325 -11.58 -0.07 18.36
N LYS A 326 -10.62 0.54 19.05
CA LYS A 326 -9.45 -0.01 19.76
C LYS A 326 -9.76 -1.11 20.76
N SER A 327 -11.04 -1.35 21.04
CA SER A 327 -11.50 -2.31 22.04
C SER A 327 -11.88 -3.69 21.47
N VAL A 328 -11.94 -3.86 20.15
CA VAL A 328 -12.69 -5.00 19.57
C VAL A 328 -11.82 -6.14 19.03
N ILE A 329 -10.53 -5.93 18.81
CA ILE A 329 -9.62 -7.06 18.54
C ILE A 329 -8.96 -7.53 19.83
N GLY A 330 -9.74 -8.28 20.61
CA GLY A 330 -9.27 -9.32 21.51
C GLY A 330 -8.23 -8.93 22.59
N THR A 331 -8.74 -8.51 23.75
CA THR A 331 -8.22 -9.06 25.01
C THR A 331 -8.54 -10.57 25.06
N ARG A 332 -7.78 -11.38 24.31
CA ARG A 332 -7.58 -12.78 24.69
C ARG A 332 -6.45 -12.78 25.71
N ASN A 333 -6.81 -12.50 26.96
CA ASN A 333 -6.02 -12.98 28.09
C ASN A 333 -6.05 -14.52 28.01
N LEU A 334 -4.98 -15.10 27.46
CA LEU A 334 -4.64 -16.48 27.72
C LEU A 334 -4.18 -16.54 29.18
N ASN A 335 -5.10 -16.85 30.08
CA ASN A 335 -4.78 -17.49 31.35
C ASN A 335 -4.69 -18.99 31.14
#